data_AF-A0A962QWY1-F1
#
_entry.id   AF-A0A962QWY1-F1
#
_cell.length_a   1.000
_cell.length_b   1.000
_cell.length_c   1.000
_cell.angle_alpha   90.00
_cell.angle_beta   90.00
_cell.angle_gamma   90.00
#
_symmetry.space_group_name_H-M   'P 1'
#
loop_
_entity.id
_entity.type
_entity.pdbx_description
1 polymer ?
#
loop_
_entity_poly.entity_id
_entity_poly.type
_entity_poly.pdbx_seq_one_letter_code
_entity_poly.pdbx_strand_id
1 'polypeptide(L)'
;MSDQDLIDLQEVAPAEVGEIDLYQRREKIYTRKIEGFYQRLRLYTGWPLLLGYLCLPWLSWDGRQAVWFDLPERKFHILGLTFWPQDFPMLAFL
;
A
#
# COMPACT_ATOMS: atom_id res chain seq x y z
N MET A 1 30.46 -53.86 -68.36
CA MET A 1 30.55 -53.92 -66.89
C MET A 1 29.38 -53.11 -66.38
N SER A 2 28.29 -53.81 -66.04
CA SER A 2 26.98 -53.21 -65.79
C SER A 2 26.92 -52.67 -64.37
N ASP A 3 26.49 -51.42 -64.28
CA ASP A 3 26.44 -50.53 -63.13
C ASP A 3 25.31 -50.93 -62.16
N GLN A 4 25.36 -52.15 -61.60
CA GLN A 4 24.22 -52.76 -60.87
C GLN A 4 24.46 -53.00 -59.36
N ASP A 5 25.63 -52.64 -58.83
CA ASP A 5 25.94 -52.76 -57.40
C ASP A 5 26.10 -51.39 -56.73
N LEU A 6 25.18 -50.47 -56.99
CA LEU A 6 25.10 -49.21 -56.25
C LEU A 6 24.09 -49.40 -55.11
N ILE A 7 24.58 -49.45 -53.88
CA ILE A 7 23.74 -49.40 -52.67
C ILE A 7 23.08 -48.02 -52.64
N ASP A 8 21.75 -47.98 -52.55
CA ASP A 8 21.00 -46.72 -52.39
C ASP A 8 21.45 -46.03 -51.09
N LEU A 9 22.26 -44.97 -51.24
CA LEU A 9 22.66 -44.10 -50.15
C LEU A 9 21.50 -43.15 -49.86
N GLN A 10 20.64 -43.54 -48.93
CA GLN A 10 19.66 -42.62 -48.40
C GLN A 10 20.39 -41.65 -47.47
N GLU A 11 20.78 -40.48 -48.01
CA GLU A 11 21.24 -39.35 -47.20
C GLU A 11 20.11 -38.97 -46.26
N VAL A 12 20.18 -39.49 -45.03
CA VAL A 12 19.35 -39.02 -43.93
C VAL A 12 19.88 -37.64 -43.55
N ALA A 13 19.44 -36.63 -44.27
CA ALA A 13 19.55 -35.25 -43.80
C ALA A 13 18.93 -35.22 -42.40
N PRO A 14 19.67 -34.79 -41.36
CA PRO A 14 19.09 -34.74 -40.03
C PRO A 14 17.88 -33.81 -40.11
N ALA A 15 16.72 -34.34 -39.75
CA ALA A 15 15.49 -33.57 -39.62
C ALA A 15 15.84 -32.28 -38.87
N GLU A 16 15.50 -31.14 -39.47
CA GLU A 16 15.82 -29.82 -38.94
C GLU A 16 15.63 -29.83 -37.43
N VAL A 17 16.74 -29.63 -36.70
CA VAL A 17 16.70 -29.49 -35.25
C VAL A 17 15.99 -28.18 -34.99
N GLY A 18 14.66 -28.24 -34.92
CA GLY A 18 13.86 -27.11 -34.49
C GLY A 18 14.38 -26.69 -33.12
N GLU A 19 14.92 -25.49 -33.04
CA GLU A 19 15.30 -24.89 -31.76
C GLU A 19 14.06 -24.86 -30.88
N ILE A 20 13.97 -25.80 -29.95
CA ILE A 20 12.91 -25.79 -28.95
C ILE A 20 13.26 -24.64 -28.03
N ASP A 21 12.51 -23.54 -28.12
CA ASP A 21 12.66 -22.42 -27.21
C ASP A 21 12.25 -22.86 -25.79
N LEU A 22 13.26 -23.25 -25.01
CA LEU A 22 13.13 -23.67 -23.61
C LEU A 22 12.93 -22.47 -22.68
N TYR A 23 12.94 -21.23 -23.21
CA TYR A 23 12.91 -20.03 -22.40
C TYR A 23 11.47 -19.56 -22.16
N GLN A 24 10.89 -20.01 -21.04
CA GLN A 24 9.58 -19.53 -20.62
C GLN A 24 9.68 -18.07 -20.15
N ARG A 25 9.12 -17.14 -20.95
CA ARG A 25 9.18 -15.70 -20.69
C ARG A 25 8.56 -15.38 -19.32
N ARG A 26 9.34 -14.76 -18.42
CA ARG A 26 8.88 -14.39 -17.06
C ARG A 26 7.63 -13.52 -17.14
N GLU A 27 6.54 -14.00 -16.55
CA GLU A 27 5.31 -13.23 -16.39
C GLU A 27 5.58 -12.02 -15.49
N LYS A 28 5.18 -10.82 -15.95
CA LYS A 28 5.35 -9.60 -15.15
C LYS A 28 4.32 -9.63 -14.02
N ILE A 29 4.80 -9.69 -12.78
CA ILE A 29 3.94 -9.59 -11.60
C ILE A 29 3.55 -8.13 -11.41
N TYR A 30 2.26 -7.85 -11.52
CA TYR A 30 1.69 -6.54 -11.22
C TYR A 30 0.95 -6.59 -9.88
N THR A 31 0.99 -5.49 -9.14
CA THR A 31 0.20 -5.36 -7.91
C THR A 31 -1.28 -5.35 -8.26
N ARG A 32 -2.03 -6.35 -7.78
CA ARG A 32 -3.48 -6.41 -7.94
C ARG A 32 -4.14 -5.35 -7.05
N LYS A 33 -5.15 -4.66 -7.57
CA LYS A 33 -6.00 -3.75 -6.78
C LYS A 33 -6.67 -4.53 -5.66
N ILE A 34 -6.49 -4.08 -4.42
CA ILE A 34 -7.13 -4.67 -3.25
C ILE A 34 -8.57 -4.16 -3.22
N GLU A 35 -9.53 -5.07 -3.27
CA GLU A 35 -10.96 -4.78 -3.18
C GLU A 35 -11.58 -5.57 -2.03
N GLY A 36 -12.63 -5.03 -1.42
CA GLY A 36 -13.34 -5.73 -0.34
C GLY A 36 -13.85 -4.81 0.76
N PHE A 37 -14.46 -5.43 1.78
CA PHE A 37 -15.01 -4.73 2.95
C PHE A 37 -13.93 -3.97 3.74
N TYR A 38 -12.83 -4.63 4.12
CA TYR A 38 -11.76 -4.01 4.92
C TYR A 38 -11.05 -2.86 4.20
N GLN A 39 -10.88 -2.95 2.87
CA GLN A 39 -10.33 -1.85 2.09
C GLN A 39 -11.23 -0.61 2.13
N ARG A 40 -12.54 -0.81 2.00
CA ARG A 40 -13.54 0.28 2.11
C ARG A 40 -13.58 0.84 3.52
N LEU A 41 -13.55 -0.02 4.55
CA LEU A 41 -13.51 0.40 5.94
C LEU A 41 -12.29 1.29 6.20
N ARG A 42 -11.09 0.87 5.77
CA ARG A 42 -9.86 1.66 5.87
C ARG A 42 -9.97 3.02 5.20
N LEU A 43 -10.60 3.06 4.02
CA LEU A 43 -10.82 4.29 3.29
C LEU A 43 -11.76 5.23 4.06
N TYR A 44 -12.90 4.70 4.53
CA TYR A 44 -13.90 5.47 5.26
C TYR A 44 -13.46 5.89 6.66
N THR A 45 -12.57 5.16 7.32
CA THR A 45 -11.99 5.60 8.59
C THR A 45 -10.84 6.57 8.38
N GLY A 46 -9.98 6.32 7.38
CA GLY A 46 -8.80 7.13 7.11
C GLY A 46 -9.11 8.54 6.64
N TRP A 47 -10.05 8.72 5.70
CA TRP A 47 -10.35 10.04 5.16
C TRP A 47 -10.89 11.03 6.19
N PRO A 48 -11.88 10.69 7.04
CA PRO A 48 -12.35 11.59 8.09
C PRO A 48 -11.28 11.90 9.12
N LEU A 49 -10.45 10.93 9.50
CA LEU A 49 -9.34 11.17 10.43
C LEU A 49 -8.32 12.15 9.83
N LEU A 50 -7.95 11.97 8.56
CA LEU A 50 -7.02 12.85 7.86
C LEU A 50 -7.60 14.26 7.70
N LEU A 51 -8.86 14.37 7.26
CA LEU A 51 -9.56 15.65 7.17
C LEU A 51 -9.67 16.31 8.54
N GLY A 52 -10.04 15.56 9.58
CA GLY A 52 -10.10 16.05 10.94
C GLY A 52 -8.76 16.60 11.40
N TYR A 53 -7.67 15.86 11.21
CA TYR A 53 -6.31 16.29 11.55
C TYR A 53 -5.89 17.56 10.80
N LEU A 54 -6.15 17.62 9.50
CA LEU A 54 -5.80 18.78 8.67
C LEU A 54 -6.66 19.99 8.99
N CYS A 55 -7.96 19.84 9.28
CA CYS A 55 -8.84 20.96 9.59
C CYS A 55 -8.73 21.43 11.05
N LEU A 56 -8.18 20.59 11.93
CA LEU A 56 -8.09 20.82 13.37
C LEU A 56 -7.52 22.19 13.79
N PRO A 57 -6.39 22.67 13.22
CA PRO A 57 -5.81 23.96 13.64
C PRO A 57 -6.56 25.18 13.10
N TRP A 58 -7.42 25.02 12.09
CA TRP A 58 -8.27 26.11 11.58
C TRP A 58 -9.59 26.26 12.34
N LEU A 59 -9.94 25.28 13.15
CA LEU A 59 -11.15 25.33 13.95
C LEU A 59 -10.91 26.26 15.16
N SER A 60 -11.79 27.24 15.33
CA SER A 60 -11.79 28.16 16.46
C SER A 60 -13.03 27.96 17.33
N TRP A 61 -12.85 27.85 18.63
CA TRP A 61 -13.92 27.85 19.63
C TRP A 61 -13.78 29.06 20.55
N ASP A 62 -14.86 29.82 20.76
CA ASP A 62 -14.90 30.98 21.66
C ASP A 62 -13.74 31.98 21.47
N GLY A 63 -13.34 32.21 20.21
CA GLY A 63 -12.26 33.14 19.86
C GLY A 63 -10.83 32.61 20.06
N ARG A 64 -10.65 31.34 20.46
CA ARG A 64 -9.35 30.66 20.56
C ARG A 64 -9.29 29.44 19.65
N GLN A 65 -8.08 28.98 19.32
CA GLN A 65 -7.90 27.77 18.50
C GLN A 65 -8.41 26.53 19.24
N ALA A 66 -9.01 25.61 18.49
CA ALA A 66 -9.60 24.38 18.99
C ALA A 66 -8.64 23.49 19.76
N VAL A 67 -7.40 23.40 19.27
CA VAL A 67 -6.28 22.82 19.99
C VAL A 67 -5.29 23.94 20.22
N TRP A 68 -5.20 24.37 21.47
CA TRP A 68 -4.30 25.42 21.90
C TRP A 68 -3.58 24.99 23.18
N PHE A 69 -2.26 25.05 23.14
CA PHE A 69 -1.40 24.74 24.28
C PHE A 69 -0.91 26.05 24.91
N ASP A 70 -1.50 26.41 26.04
CA ASP A 70 -1.09 27.53 26.87
C ASP A 70 0.03 27.07 27.81
N LEU A 71 1.27 27.29 27.39
CA LEU A 71 2.45 26.94 28.18
C LEU A 71 2.65 27.82 29.43
N PRO A 72 2.42 29.16 29.37
CA PRO A 72 2.47 30.01 30.55
C PRO A 72 1.58 29.54 31.71
N GLU A 73 0.31 29.25 31.42
CA GLU A 73 -0.66 28.81 32.42
C GLU A 73 -0.68 27.29 32.61
N ARG A 74 0.09 26.55 31.79
CA ARG A 74 0.15 25.09 31.73
C ARG A 74 -1.23 24.45 31.45
N LYS A 75 -2.07 25.12 30.67
CA LYS A 75 -3.41 24.66 30.32
C LYS A 75 -3.39 24.12 28.89
N PHE A 76 -3.99 22.96 28.70
CA PHE A 76 -4.14 22.38 27.36
C PHE A 76 -5.61 22.46 26.97
N HIS A 77 -5.93 23.28 25.97
CA HIS A 77 -7.26 23.39 25.41
C HIS A 77 -7.38 22.44 24.22
N ILE A 78 -8.28 21.46 24.31
CA ILE A 78 -8.50 20.45 23.27
C ILE A 78 -10.00 20.31 23.04
N LEU A 79 -10.48 20.76 21.88
CA LEU A 79 -11.88 20.63 21.43
C LEU A 79 -12.92 21.15 22.44
N GLY A 80 -12.57 22.22 23.17
CA GLY A 80 -13.42 22.81 24.22
C GLY A 80 -13.15 22.29 25.64
N LEU A 81 -12.46 21.16 25.79
CA LEU A 81 -11.98 20.68 27.08
C LEU A 81 -10.73 21.45 27.50
N THR A 82 -10.60 21.76 28.79
CA THR A 82 -9.41 22.39 29.35
C THR A 82 -8.78 21.46 30.35
N PHE A 83 -7.59 20.94 30.04
CA PHE A 83 -6.83 20.07 30.91
C PHE A 83 -5.86 20.88 31.74
N TRP A 84 -5.94 20.73 33.06
CA TRP A 84 -5.00 21.31 34.00
C TRP A 84 -3.97 20.26 34.44
N PRO A 85 -2.75 20.66 34.80
CA PRO A 85 -1.70 19.72 35.22
C PRO A 85 -2.11 18.83 36.41
N GLN A 86 -2.99 19.35 37.27
CA GLN A 86 -3.49 18.67 38.47
C GLN A 86 -4.55 17.60 38.18
N ASP A 87 -5.16 17.59 37.00
CA ASP A 87 -6.24 16.66 36.66
C ASP A 87 -5.70 15.34 36.09
N PHE A 88 -4.46 15.33 35.60
CA PHE A 88 -3.83 14.13 34.99
C PHE A 88 -3.77 12.92 35.94
N PRO A 89 -3.36 13.05 37.22
CA PRO A 89 -3.35 11.92 38.14
C PRO A 89 -4.75 11.35 38.38
N MET A 90 -5.77 12.21 38.47
CA MET A 90 -7.17 11.79 38.69
C MET A 90 -7.70 10.93 37.54
N LEU A 91 -7.31 11.24 36.29
CA LEU A 91 -7.66 10.46 35.10
C LEU A 91 -6.93 9.11 35.02
N ALA A 92 -5.72 9.01 35.58
CA ALA A 92 -4.91 7.78 35.55
C ALA A 92 -5.36 6.73 36.58
N PHE A 93 -6.08 7.15 37.61
CA PHE A 93 -6.59 6.25 38.67
C PHE A 93 -7.96 5.63 38.35
N LEU A 94 -8.60 6.00 37.23
CA LEU A 94 -9.84 5.40 36.72
C LEU A 94 -9.54 4.29 35.71
#